data_AF-A0A2G2QQF3-F1
#
_entry.id   AF-A0A2G2QQF3-F1
#
_cell.length_a   1.000
_cell.length_b   1.000
_cell.length_c   1.000
_cell.angle_alpha   90.00
_cell.angle_beta   90.00
_cell.angle_gamma   90.00
#
_symmetry.space_group_name_H-M   'P 1'
#
loop_
_entity.id
_entity.type
_entity.pdbx_description
1 polymer ?
#
loop_
_entity_poly.entity_id
_entity_poly.type
_entity_poly.pdbx_seq_one_letter_code
_entity_poly.pdbx_strand_id
1 'polypeptide(L)'
;MKTNNFVKQLAIGLGLSAAMVGSASAATMITSFDYTQEFEWVEPINPDGVVKEGATSGVSDVDGFTKLSWGTPSSSLTSNPLQLPSSLVINPTDGDSSTPSNVLTSGSGADALFVSTDVNATTFALGPVVTHNNFVITGDSVKLQDTAAQDYVVLTPAGGGTDQIQEVTFGVEFTETTNNPDNEDACPAGVPFNGLGCGDIFALTSDLLNLATAQLFNGTTLAFLIDSFSVDGFTYDVYVAALGLGPLSEGACDAAGAGDNCIGFTTAEGESSSFQLEFAILATENIPEPATLGLLAASLLLMGLVRRRKVNGSLSA
;
A
#
# COMPACT_ATOMS: atom_id res chain seq x y z
N MET A 1 -61.67 -34.29 -59.94
CA MET A 1 -60.36 -34.77 -60.47
C MET A 1 -59.85 -33.71 -61.43
N LYS A 2 -58.68 -33.09 -61.32
CA LYS A 2 -57.58 -33.04 -60.35
C LYS A 2 -57.01 -31.61 -60.44
N THR A 3 -56.66 -31.05 -59.30
CA THR A 3 -56.10 -29.70 -59.09
C THR A 3 -54.56 -29.72 -59.17
N ASN A 4 -54.01 -28.51 -59.34
CA ASN A 4 -52.72 -27.98 -58.86
C ASN A 4 -51.44 -28.17 -59.69
N ASN A 5 -50.69 -27.05 -59.69
CA ASN A 5 -49.23 -26.87 -59.64
C ASN A 5 -48.76 -25.91 -60.76
N PHE A 6 -48.04 -24.80 -60.56
CA PHE A 6 -47.12 -24.38 -59.50
C PHE A 6 -46.93 -22.85 -59.63
N VAL A 7 -47.44 -22.07 -58.67
CA VAL A 7 -46.92 -20.73 -58.37
C VAL A 7 -45.78 -20.95 -57.38
N LYS A 8 -44.54 -21.01 -57.85
CA LYS A 8 -43.34 -21.07 -57.00
C LYS A 8 -42.12 -20.48 -57.72
N GLN A 9 -41.97 -19.17 -57.68
CA GLN A 9 -40.69 -18.45 -57.81
C GLN A 9 -40.92 -17.07 -57.16
N LEU A 10 -40.13 -16.52 -56.26
CA LEU A 10 -38.94 -16.98 -55.56
C LEU A 10 -38.77 -15.92 -54.45
N ALA A 11 -39.26 -16.22 -53.24
CA ALA A 11 -38.98 -15.40 -52.07
C ALA A 11 -37.51 -15.63 -51.69
N ILE A 12 -36.61 -14.74 -52.08
CA ILE A 12 -35.20 -14.77 -51.67
C ILE A 12 -34.97 -13.66 -50.65
N GLY A 13 -34.81 -14.10 -49.40
CA GLY A 13 -33.66 -13.65 -48.63
C GLY A 13 -33.82 -12.39 -47.78
N LEU A 14 -34.89 -12.28 -47.00
CA LEU A 14 -34.78 -11.61 -45.69
C LEU A 14 -34.11 -12.59 -44.72
N GLY A 15 -32.81 -12.81 -44.91
CA GLY A 15 -31.98 -13.52 -43.95
C GLY A 15 -31.80 -12.64 -42.72
N LEU A 16 -32.58 -12.90 -41.68
CA LEU A 16 -32.30 -12.45 -40.32
C LEU A 16 -30.88 -12.88 -39.97
N SER A 17 -29.92 -11.98 -40.13
CA SER A 17 -28.68 -12.05 -39.36
C SER A 17 -29.03 -11.49 -37.99
N ALA A 18 -29.55 -12.35 -37.12
CA ALA A 18 -29.49 -12.13 -35.69
C ALA A 18 -28.00 -12.13 -35.34
N ALA A 19 -27.35 -10.98 -35.50
CA ALA A 19 -26.07 -10.72 -34.87
C ALA A 19 -26.33 -10.93 -33.38
N MET A 20 -25.72 -11.98 -32.84
CA MET A 20 -25.76 -12.24 -31.42
C MET A 20 -25.05 -11.06 -30.77
N VAL A 21 -25.83 -10.06 -30.35
CA VAL A 21 -25.40 -9.07 -29.39
C VAL A 21 -25.21 -9.90 -28.13
N GLY A 22 -23.98 -10.37 -27.92
CA GLY A 22 -23.60 -10.94 -26.65
C GLY A 22 -23.94 -9.89 -25.62
N SER A 23 -24.87 -10.21 -24.73
CA SER A 23 -25.11 -9.43 -23.53
C SER A 23 -23.75 -9.37 -22.84
N ALA A 24 -23.07 -8.23 -22.91
CA ALA A 24 -21.98 -7.97 -21.97
C ALA A 24 -22.66 -8.01 -20.60
N SER A 25 -22.44 -9.10 -19.85
CA SER A 25 -22.75 -9.07 -18.43
C SER A 25 -21.94 -7.91 -17.88
N ALA A 26 -22.61 -6.94 -17.26
CA ALA A 26 -21.88 -5.92 -16.53
C ALA A 26 -20.99 -6.64 -15.52
N ALA A 27 -19.72 -6.26 -15.52
CA ALA A 27 -18.78 -6.64 -14.48
C ALA A 27 -19.39 -6.34 -13.11
N THR A 28 -19.28 -7.25 -12.15
CA THR A 28 -19.69 -6.97 -10.77
C THR A 28 -18.47 -6.54 -9.98
N MET A 29 -18.49 -5.33 -9.43
CA MET A 29 -17.41 -4.82 -8.58
C MET A 29 -17.39 -5.56 -7.24
N ILE A 30 -16.20 -5.91 -6.75
CA ILE A 30 -15.97 -6.34 -5.38
C ILE A 30 -16.10 -5.10 -4.49
N THR A 31 -17.02 -5.13 -3.53
CA THR A 31 -17.32 -3.97 -2.68
C THR A 31 -16.52 -3.94 -1.39
N SER A 32 -15.92 -5.06 -0.99
CA SER A 32 -15.09 -5.15 0.21
C SER A 32 -14.20 -6.39 0.18
N PHE A 33 -13.12 -6.33 0.96
CA PHE A 33 -12.23 -7.45 1.24
C PHE A 33 -12.17 -7.69 2.76
N ASP A 34 -12.24 -8.95 3.17
CA ASP A 34 -11.64 -9.34 4.44
C ASP A 34 -10.12 -9.33 4.25
N TYR A 35 -9.35 -9.11 5.32
CA TYR A 35 -7.89 -9.09 5.19
C TYR A 35 -7.19 -9.69 6.41
N THR A 36 -6.00 -10.23 6.16
CA THR A 36 -5.00 -10.56 7.17
C THR A 36 -3.69 -9.89 6.78
N GLN A 37 -3.12 -9.13 7.71
CA GLN A 37 -1.91 -8.37 7.50
C GLN A 37 -0.84 -8.79 8.50
N GLU A 38 0.37 -8.96 7.98
CA GLU A 38 1.57 -9.29 8.72
C GLU A 38 2.64 -8.26 8.40
N PHE A 39 3.13 -7.60 9.45
CA PHE A 39 4.20 -6.62 9.36
C PHE A 39 5.37 -7.07 10.21
N GLU A 40 6.56 -7.03 9.64
CA GLU A 40 7.74 -7.65 10.23
C GLU A 40 9.03 -6.92 9.84
N TRP A 41 10.01 -6.96 10.74
CA TRP A 41 11.38 -6.57 10.43
C TRP A 41 12.09 -7.75 9.76
N VAL A 42 12.68 -7.49 8.60
CA VAL A 42 13.37 -8.52 7.80
C VAL A 42 14.82 -8.13 7.57
N GLU A 43 15.64 -9.14 7.29
CA GLU A 43 17.04 -8.90 6.96
C GLU A 43 17.17 -8.12 5.63
N PRO A 44 18.22 -7.28 5.47
CA PRO A 44 19.31 -7.06 6.41
C PRO A 44 18.92 -6.15 7.58
N ILE A 45 19.42 -6.47 8.78
CA ILE A 45 19.36 -5.60 9.97
C ILE A 45 20.79 -5.29 10.40
N ASN A 46 21.16 -4.00 10.34
CA ASN A 46 22.53 -3.55 10.57
C ASN A 46 22.65 -2.57 11.75
N PRO A 47 23.80 -2.59 12.46
CA PRO A 47 24.91 -3.51 12.30
C PRO A 47 24.70 -4.83 13.08
N ASP A 48 25.65 -5.76 12.94
CA ASP A 48 25.73 -6.93 13.82
C ASP A 48 25.69 -6.51 15.30
N GLY A 49 24.84 -7.17 16.08
CA GLY A 49 24.67 -6.90 17.52
C GLY A 49 23.34 -6.23 17.90
N VAL A 50 22.54 -5.79 16.92
CA VAL A 50 21.12 -5.48 17.16
C VAL A 50 20.40 -6.76 17.60
N VAL A 51 19.69 -6.68 18.72
CA VAL A 51 18.94 -7.80 19.29
C VAL A 51 17.60 -7.90 18.59
N LYS A 52 17.28 -9.12 18.12
CA LYS A 52 16.08 -9.44 17.34
C LYS A 52 15.19 -10.31 18.20
N GLU A 53 13.96 -9.85 18.44
CA GLU A 53 12.98 -10.49 19.31
C GLU A 53 11.65 -10.68 18.59
N GLY A 54 10.91 -11.68 19.05
CA GLY A 54 9.69 -12.13 18.40
C GLY A 54 9.97 -12.91 17.12
N ALA A 55 8.95 -13.62 16.67
CA ALA A 55 8.93 -14.24 15.36
C ALA A 55 7.51 -14.10 14.84
N THR A 56 7.39 -13.66 13.61
CA THR A 56 6.18 -13.77 12.82
C THR A 56 6.16 -15.19 12.25
N SER A 57 5.04 -15.88 12.43
CA SER A 57 4.79 -17.18 11.81
C SER A 57 3.33 -17.18 11.39
N GLY A 58 3.07 -16.70 10.18
CA GLY A 58 1.71 -16.45 9.74
C GLY A 58 1.52 -16.63 8.24
N VAL A 59 1.16 -15.55 7.56
CA VAL A 59 0.75 -15.52 6.15
C VAL A 59 1.90 -15.22 5.19
N SER A 60 3.00 -14.63 5.69
CA SER A 60 4.23 -14.40 4.93
C SER A 60 5.04 -15.70 4.80
N ASP A 61 5.78 -15.84 3.70
CA ASP A 61 6.78 -16.90 3.52
C ASP A 61 8.14 -16.52 4.14
N VAL A 62 8.27 -15.31 4.69
CA VAL A 62 9.47 -14.79 5.35
C VAL A 62 9.30 -14.91 6.87
N ASP A 63 10.35 -15.40 7.54
CA ASP A 63 10.42 -15.38 9.00
C ASP A 63 11.10 -14.09 9.43
N GLY A 64 10.32 -13.08 9.82
CA GLY A 64 10.81 -11.82 10.35
C GLY A 64 10.74 -11.72 11.88
N PHE A 65 10.92 -10.48 12.37
CA PHE A 65 10.96 -10.16 13.79
C PHE A 65 9.95 -9.06 14.12
N THR A 66 9.36 -9.10 15.33
CA THR A 66 8.41 -8.06 15.77
C THR A 66 9.04 -6.98 16.64
N LYS A 67 10.30 -7.18 17.04
CA LYS A 67 11.05 -6.20 17.82
C LYS A 67 12.53 -6.21 17.48
N LEU A 68 13.07 -5.01 17.31
CA LEU A 68 14.51 -4.74 17.26
C LEU A 68 14.88 -3.90 18.49
N SER A 69 15.96 -4.24 19.17
CA SER A 69 16.50 -3.41 20.25
C SER A 69 18.02 -3.32 20.19
N TRP A 70 18.55 -2.19 20.63
CA TRP A 70 19.98 -1.90 20.53
C TRP A 70 20.43 -0.99 21.67
N GLY A 71 21.74 -0.86 21.76
CA GLY A 71 22.39 -0.03 22.76
C GLY A 71 22.50 -0.69 24.13
N THR A 72 23.45 -0.20 24.91
CA THR A 72 23.56 -0.54 26.33
C THR A 72 22.92 0.59 27.12
N PRO A 73 21.90 0.31 27.95
CA PRO A 73 21.22 1.36 28.71
C PRO A 73 22.21 2.16 29.55
N SER A 74 22.06 3.48 29.58
CA SER A 74 22.79 4.30 30.54
C SER A 74 22.47 3.84 31.96
N SER A 75 23.50 3.61 32.78
CA SER A 75 23.32 3.26 34.19
C SER A 75 22.79 4.42 35.04
N SER A 76 22.61 5.61 34.44
CA SER A 76 22.10 6.78 35.12
C SER A 76 20.58 6.78 35.17
N LEU A 77 20.03 6.64 36.39
CA LEU A 77 18.59 6.74 36.65
C LEU A 77 18.00 8.12 36.32
N THR A 78 18.83 9.16 36.21
CA THR A 78 18.34 10.50 35.83
C THR A 78 18.14 10.64 34.34
N SER A 79 18.89 9.86 33.53
CA SER A 79 18.82 9.94 32.07
C SER A 79 18.10 8.76 31.42
N ASN A 80 18.07 7.60 32.09
CA ASN A 80 17.33 6.43 31.66
C ASN A 80 16.70 5.78 32.91
N PRO A 81 15.55 6.29 33.38
CA PRO A 81 14.93 5.83 34.62
C PRO A 81 14.45 4.38 34.54
N LEU A 82 14.14 3.89 33.33
CA LEU A 82 13.73 2.51 33.10
C LEU A 82 14.94 1.56 32.90
N GLN A 83 16.13 2.10 32.66
CA GLN A 83 17.35 1.36 32.32
C GLN A 83 17.13 0.37 31.17
N LEU A 84 16.38 0.80 30.15
CA LEU A 84 16.04 -0.01 28.98
C LEU A 84 16.83 0.41 27.75
N PRO A 85 17.09 -0.53 26.81
CA PRO A 85 17.67 -0.21 25.51
C PRO A 85 16.65 0.49 24.61
N SER A 86 17.12 1.28 23.65
CA SER A 86 16.27 1.81 22.58
C SER A 86 15.73 0.66 21.72
N SER A 87 14.52 0.83 21.17
CA SER A 87 13.85 -0.24 20.43
C SER A 87 12.80 0.21 19.43
N LEU A 88 12.63 -0.58 18.37
CA LEU A 88 11.46 -0.57 17.49
C LEU A 88 10.59 -1.78 17.80
N VAL A 89 9.30 -1.55 18.07
CA VAL A 89 8.35 -2.57 18.48
C VAL A 89 7.10 -2.50 17.62
N ILE A 90 6.75 -3.62 17.00
CA ILE A 90 5.53 -3.78 16.20
C ILE A 90 4.39 -4.22 17.12
N ASN A 91 3.23 -3.59 16.97
CA ASN A 91 1.99 -3.82 17.72
C ASN A 91 2.26 -4.02 19.21
N PRO A 92 2.81 -3.02 19.92
CA PRO A 92 3.09 -3.17 21.34
C PRO A 92 1.82 -3.52 22.13
N THR A 93 2.00 -4.25 23.24
CA THR A 93 0.89 -4.61 24.12
C THR A 93 0.30 -3.36 24.78
N ASP A 94 -1.02 -3.33 24.97
CA ASP A 94 -1.70 -2.20 25.63
C ASP A 94 -1.06 -1.87 26.99
N GLY A 95 -0.53 -0.65 27.10
CA GLY A 95 0.14 -0.16 28.31
C GLY A 95 1.61 -0.55 28.45
N ASP A 96 2.20 -1.25 27.49
CA ASP A 96 3.62 -1.60 27.43
C ASP A 96 4.18 -1.46 26.01
N SER A 97 4.87 -0.35 25.75
CA SER A 97 5.47 -0.04 24.46
C SER A 97 6.70 -0.87 24.10
N SER A 98 7.23 -1.67 25.03
CA SER A 98 8.48 -2.43 24.88
C SER A 98 8.28 -3.91 24.55
N THR A 99 7.04 -4.41 24.69
CA THR A 99 6.68 -5.81 24.46
C THR A 99 5.83 -5.92 23.20
N PRO A 100 6.31 -6.58 22.12
CA PRO A 100 5.50 -6.79 20.93
C PRO A 100 4.34 -7.73 21.25
N SER A 101 3.19 -7.50 20.62
CA SER A 101 2.08 -8.45 20.64
C SER A 101 2.18 -9.41 19.44
N ASN A 102 1.56 -10.57 19.56
CA ASN A 102 1.40 -11.53 18.45
C ASN A 102 0.13 -11.24 17.63
N VAL A 103 -0.38 -10.02 17.67
CA VAL A 103 -1.60 -9.66 16.94
C VAL A 103 -1.22 -9.39 15.50
N LEU A 104 -1.58 -10.34 14.62
CA LEU A 104 -1.75 -10.09 13.20
C LEU A 104 -3.01 -9.24 13.05
N THR A 105 -2.95 -8.18 12.26
CA THR A 105 -4.12 -7.34 12.02
C THR A 105 -5.06 -8.10 11.09
N SER A 106 -6.27 -8.41 11.56
CA SER A 106 -7.29 -9.06 10.74
C SER A 106 -8.59 -8.28 10.80
N GLY A 107 -9.14 -7.88 9.65
CA GLY A 107 -10.48 -7.33 9.55
C GLY A 107 -11.43 -8.36 8.97
N SER A 108 -12.50 -8.68 9.71
CA SER A 108 -13.62 -9.45 9.19
C SER A 108 -14.95 -8.80 9.57
N GLY A 109 -15.91 -8.78 8.63
CA GLY A 109 -17.26 -8.27 8.91
C GLY A 109 -17.37 -6.74 8.90
N ALA A 110 -17.78 -6.11 10.02
CA ALA A 110 -18.05 -4.65 10.06
C ALA A 110 -16.78 -3.79 9.92
N ASP A 111 -15.61 -4.39 10.18
CA ASP A 111 -14.28 -3.78 10.07
C ASP A 111 -13.54 -4.24 8.79
N ALA A 112 -14.28 -4.74 7.80
CA ALA A 112 -13.74 -5.12 6.49
C ALA A 112 -13.22 -3.89 5.72
N LEU A 113 -12.30 -4.14 4.80
CA LEU A 113 -11.76 -3.13 3.90
C LEU A 113 -12.76 -2.83 2.79
N PHE A 114 -13.43 -1.68 2.85
CA PHE A 114 -14.38 -1.27 1.82
C PHE A 114 -13.68 -0.68 0.59
N VAL A 115 -14.20 -1.04 -0.57
CA VAL A 115 -13.71 -0.56 -1.87
C VAL A 115 -14.53 0.65 -2.29
N SER A 116 -13.84 1.72 -2.70
CA SER A 116 -14.47 2.93 -3.25
C SER A 116 -14.07 3.14 -4.71
N THR A 117 -14.89 3.88 -5.46
CA THR A 117 -14.54 4.41 -6.78
C THR A 117 -14.22 5.91 -6.75
N ASP A 118 -14.37 6.54 -5.58
CA ASP A 118 -14.13 7.96 -5.34
C ASP A 118 -13.14 8.11 -4.18
N VAL A 119 -12.01 8.77 -4.48
CA VAL A 119 -10.92 9.08 -3.54
C VAL A 119 -11.36 9.91 -2.33
N ASN A 120 -12.52 10.58 -2.41
CA ASN A 120 -13.10 11.38 -1.33
C ASN A 120 -14.15 10.64 -0.51
N ALA A 121 -14.46 9.39 -0.88
CA ALA A 121 -15.38 8.51 -0.15
C ALA A 121 -14.68 7.25 0.37
N THR A 122 -13.37 7.12 0.14
CA THR A 122 -12.58 5.97 0.55
C THR A 122 -12.35 5.98 2.06
N THR A 123 -12.56 4.82 2.68
CA THR A 123 -12.22 4.56 4.08
C THR A 123 -10.92 3.79 4.16
N PHE A 124 -10.08 4.14 5.12
CA PHE A 124 -8.90 3.37 5.45
C PHE A 124 -9.24 2.35 6.53
N ALA A 125 -8.68 1.16 6.41
CA ALA A 125 -8.65 0.22 7.52
C ALA A 125 -7.27 0.29 8.20
N LEU A 126 -7.30 0.16 9.53
CA LEU A 126 -6.13 0.28 10.37
C LEU A 126 -5.26 -0.96 10.22
N GLY A 127 -3.96 -0.73 10.06
CA GLY A 127 -2.92 -1.74 10.06
C GLY A 127 -2.07 -1.70 11.33
N PRO A 128 -0.91 -2.39 11.30
CA PRO A 128 0.04 -2.45 12.40
C PRO A 128 0.55 -1.07 12.85
N VAL A 129 0.86 -0.99 14.14
CA VAL A 129 1.49 0.16 14.78
C VAL A 129 2.95 -0.16 15.03
N VAL A 130 3.84 0.73 14.62
CA VAL A 130 5.26 0.66 14.96
C VAL A 130 5.57 1.73 16.00
N THR A 131 6.14 1.32 17.12
CA THR A 131 6.57 2.23 18.18
C THR A 131 8.09 2.23 18.29
N HIS A 132 8.66 3.42 18.26
CA HIS A 132 10.02 3.67 18.66
C HIS A 132 10.06 4.12 20.11
N ASN A 133 10.83 3.42 20.94
CA ASN A 133 11.17 3.82 22.29
C ASN A 133 12.60 4.34 22.29
N ASN A 134 12.77 5.65 22.49
CA ASN A 134 14.08 6.27 22.55
C ASN A 134 14.53 6.38 24.01
N PHE A 135 15.64 5.73 24.37
CA PHE A 135 16.22 5.83 25.70
C PHE A 135 17.70 6.14 25.65
N VAL A 136 18.19 6.90 26.62
CA VAL A 136 19.62 7.20 26.71
C VAL A 136 20.45 5.92 26.86
N ILE A 137 21.22 5.60 25.83
CA ILE A 137 22.22 4.51 25.79
C ILE A 137 23.65 5.06 25.89
N THR A 138 24.62 4.17 26.14
CA THR A 138 26.03 4.56 26.22
C THR A 138 26.62 4.82 24.83
N GLY A 139 27.51 5.82 24.70
CA GLY A 139 28.03 6.27 23.41
C GLY A 139 28.81 5.22 22.60
N ASP A 140 29.43 4.25 23.27
CA ASP A 140 30.21 3.17 22.63
C ASP A 140 29.36 1.94 22.27
N SER A 141 28.05 1.98 22.50
CA SER A 141 27.18 0.84 22.27
C SER A 141 26.73 0.71 20.81
N VAL A 142 26.24 -0.49 20.45
CA VAL A 142 25.67 -0.75 19.14
C VAL A 142 24.41 0.09 18.94
N LYS A 143 24.31 0.76 17.79
CA LYS A 143 23.18 1.58 17.38
C LYS A 143 22.60 1.00 16.10
N LEU A 144 21.27 0.85 16.01
CA LEU A 144 20.62 0.51 14.75
C LEU A 144 21.00 1.57 13.70
N GLN A 145 21.40 1.13 12.52
CA GLN A 145 21.76 2.01 11.41
C GLN A 145 20.73 1.88 10.31
N ASP A 146 20.44 0.65 9.89
CA ASP A 146 19.47 0.39 8.84
C ASP A 146 18.79 -0.96 9.03
N THR A 147 17.57 -1.05 8.51
CA THR A 147 16.79 -2.29 8.46
C THR A 147 15.81 -2.26 7.31
N ALA A 148 15.26 -3.42 6.94
CA ALA A 148 14.07 -3.50 6.12
C ALA A 148 12.85 -3.91 6.95
N ALA A 149 11.67 -3.44 6.55
CA ALA A 149 10.39 -3.90 7.06
C ALA A 149 9.54 -4.40 5.90
N GLN A 150 8.88 -5.53 6.05
CA GLN A 150 7.94 -6.08 5.07
C GLN A 150 6.52 -5.97 5.62
N ASP A 151 5.60 -5.57 4.75
CA ASP A 151 4.16 -5.63 4.98
C ASP A 151 3.55 -6.58 3.95
N TYR A 152 2.89 -7.61 4.44
CA TYR A 152 2.28 -8.66 3.67
C TYR A 152 0.79 -8.75 3.98
N VAL A 153 -0.05 -8.48 2.98
CA VAL A 153 -1.51 -8.41 3.12
C VAL A 153 -2.17 -9.44 2.22
N VAL A 154 -2.94 -10.33 2.82
CA VAL A 154 -3.85 -11.23 2.09
C VAL A 154 -5.24 -10.59 2.09
N LEU A 155 -5.75 -10.30 0.90
CA LEU A 155 -7.07 -9.74 0.65
C LEU A 155 -8.02 -10.83 0.14
N THR A 156 -9.07 -11.13 0.91
CA THR A 156 -10.09 -12.12 0.54
C THR A 156 -11.36 -11.40 0.05
N PRO A 157 -11.76 -11.55 -1.23
CA PRO A 157 -12.93 -10.87 -1.78
C PRO A 157 -14.23 -11.25 -1.07
N ALA A 158 -14.99 -10.26 -0.62
CA ALA A 158 -16.34 -10.50 -0.14
C ALA A 158 -17.24 -10.97 -1.30
N GLY A 159 -17.98 -12.06 -1.09
CA GLY A 159 -18.77 -12.71 -2.14
C GLY A 159 -18.03 -13.86 -2.85
N GLY A 160 -16.77 -14.12 -2.48
CA GLY A 160 -15.96 -15.22 -2.98
C GLY A 160 -15.06 -14.83 -4.13
N GLY A 161 -14.01 -15.61 -4.36
CA GLY A 161 -12.96 -15.32 -5.34
C GLY A 161 -11.64 -15.94 -4.90
N THR A 162 -10.58 -15.67 -5.65
CA THR A 162 -9.21 -16.01 -5.24
C THR A 162 -8.66 -14.87 -4.40
N ASP A 163 -7.94 -15.21 -3.33
CA ASP A 163 -7.24 -14.23 -2.51
C ASP A 163 -6.22 -13.45 -3.36
N GLN A 164 -6.08 -12.17 -3.06
CA GLN A 164 -5.07 -11.29 -3.65
C GLN A 164 -4.01 -11.01 -2.60
N ILE A 165 -2.74 -11.07 -2.99
CA ILE A 165 -1.61 -10.95 -2.06
C ILE A 165 -0.87 -9.69 -2.44
N GLN A 166 -0.79 -8.76 -1.49
CA GLN A 166 -0.08 -7.50 -1.63
C GLN A 166 1.15 -7.56 -0.72
N GLU A 167 2.31 -7.27 -1.28
CA GLU A 167 3.57 -7.27 -0.55
C GLU A 167 4.31 -5.96 -0.84
N VAL A 168 4.80 -5.33 0.22
CA VAL A 168 5.64 -4.14 0.12
C VAL A 168 6.77 -4.24 1.12
N THR A 169 7.97 -3.85 0.70
CA THR A 169 9.14 -3.74 1.57
C THR A 169 9.56 -2.28 1.68
N PHE A 170 9.73 -1.81 2.91
CA PHE A 170 10.22 -0.49 3.25
C PHE A 170 11.67 -0.60 3.70
N GLY A 171 12.56 0.19 3.11
CA GLY A 171 13.85 0.45 3.73
C GLY A 171 13.68 1.45 4.89
N VAL A 172 14.53 1.33 5.91
CA VAL A 172 14.59 2.24 7.04
C VAL A 172 16.04 2.61 7.30
N GLU A 173 16.36 3.91 7.25
CA GLU A 173 17.53 4.48 7.93
C GLU A 173 17.12 4.88 9.35
N PHE A 174 17.96 4.52 10.31
CA PHE A 174 17.82 4.93 11.70
C PHE A 174 19.07 5.69 12.15
N THR A 175 18.87 6.76 12.90
CA THR A 175 19.97 7.55 13.46
C THR A 175 19.75 7.80 14.93
N GLU A 176 20.54 7.09 15.73
CA GLU A 176 20.74 7.38 17.15
C GLU A 176 21.71 8.57 17.28
N THR A 177 21.15 9.73 17.60
CA THR A 177 21.90 10.97 17.68
C THR A 177 22.82 10.99 18.91
N THR A 178 23.66 12.01 19.01
CA THR A 178 24.56 12.15 20.15
C THR A 178 23.85 12.87 21.27
N ASN A 179 23.69 12.20 22.41
CA ASN A 179 23.13 12.80 23.62
C ASN A 179 24.09 13.80 24.26
N ASN A 180 23.85 15.09 23.98
CA ASN A 180 24.57 16.22 24.55
C ASN A 180 23.61 17.08 25.40
N PRO A 181 23.26 16.64 26.63
CA PRO A 181 22.18 17.24 27.43
C PRO A 181 22.42 18.71 27.81
N ASP A 182 23.64 19.21 27.67
CA ASP A 182 24.01 20.59 28.00
C ASP A 182 24.12 21.50 26.76
N ASN A 183 23.84 20.99 25.55
CA ASN A 183 24.02 21.73 24.31
C ASN A 183 22.95 21.41 23.26
N GLU A 184 21.84 22.15 23.32
CA GLU A 184 20.75 22.09 22.32
C GLU A 184 21.24 22.34 20.89
N ASP A 185 22.21 23.24 20.71
CA ASP A 185 22.78 23.58 19.39
C ASP A 185 23.59 22.42 18.77
N ALA A 186 23.82 21.33 19.50
CA ALA A 186 24.43 20.11 18.96
C ALA A 186 23.44 19.22 18.20
N CYS A 187 22.14 19.44 18.36
CA CYS A 187 21.14 18.61 17.70
C CYS A 187 21.00 19.01 16.22
N PRO A 188 20.80 18.03 15.32
CA PRO A 188 20.43 18.36 13.95
C PRO A 188 19.18 19.24 13.92
N ALA A 189 19.11 20.17 12.96
CA ALA A 189 17.94 21.04 12.84
C ALA A 189 16.66 20.20 12.70
N GLY A 190 15.58 20.61 13.37
CA GLY A 190 14.29 19.92 13.37
C GLY A 190 14.20 18.66 14.22
N VAL A 191 15.30 18.23 14.86
CA VAL A 191 15.30 17.16 15.85
C VAL A 191 14.95 17.73 17.22
N PRO A 192 14.04 17.11 18.00
CA PRO A 192 13.68 17.60 19.32
C PRO A 192 14.87 17.50 20.28
N PHE A 193 15.02 18.50 21.15
CA PHE A 193 15.97 18.48 22.25
C PHE A 193 15.21 18.48 23.58
N ASN A 194 15.71 17.74 24.56
CA ASN A 194 15.30 17.86 25.94
C ASN A 194 16.52 17.73 26.88
N GLY A 195 16.32 17.83 28.19
CA GLY A 195 17.40 17.74 29.18
C GLY A 195 18.13 16.39 29.23
N LEU A 196 17.78 15.43 28.37
CA LEU A 196 18.47 14.14 28.21
C LEU A 196 19.35 14.10 26.95
N GLY A 197 19.08 14.97 25.97
CA GLY A 197 19.86 15.04 24.73
C GLY A 197 19.01 15.34 23.51
N CYS A 198 19.55 14.95 22.36
CA CYS A 198 18.91 15.09 21.06
C CYS A 198 18.06 13.87 20.81
N GLY A 199 16.86 14.06 20.28
CA GLY A 199 16.02 12.95 19.86
C GLY A 199 16.61 12.20 18.67
N ASP A 200 16.07 11.02 18.44
CA ASP A 200 16.52 10.13 17.38
C ASP A 200 15.61 10.17 16.17
N ILE A 201 16.15 9.71 15.04
CA ILE A 201 15.52 9.88 13.74
C ILE A 201 15.23 8.51 13.15
N PHE A 202 13.97 8.29 12.78
CA PHE A 202 13.52 7.20 11.95
C PHE A 202 13.15 7.76 10.58
N ALA A 203 13.79 7.30 9.51
CA ALA A 203 13.53 7.75 8.15
C ALA A 203 13.34 6.55 7.22
N LEU A 204 12.33 6.61 6.35
CA LEU A 204 12.11 5.57 5.34
C LEU A 204 13.05 5.78 4.14
N THR A 205 13.63 4.69 3.64
CA THR A 205 14.52 4.69 2.48
C THR A 205 13.92 4.03 1.23
N SER A 206 13.80 4.87 0.19
CA SER A 206 13.74 4.59 -1.25
C SER A 206 12.54 3.89 -1.91
N ASP A 207 12.43 4.22 -3.21
CA ASP A 207 11.57 3.86 -4.35
C ASP A 207 10.04 3.85 -4.24
N LEU A 208 9.41 3.45 -3.13
CA LEU A 208 7.95 3.36 -3.11
C LEU A 208 7.24 4.68 -2.74
N LEU A 209 7.89 5.51 -1.93
CA LEU A 209 7.48 6.89 -1.64
C LEU A 209 7.88 7.83 -2.78
N ASN A 210 7.79 7.35 -4.02
CA ASN A 210 7.84 8.24 -5.15
C ASN A 210 6.64 9.18 -5.02
N LEU A 211 6.89 10.47 -4.79
CA LEU A 211 5.84 11.50 -4.78
C LEU A 211 4.97 11.44 -6.06
N ALA A 212 5.44 10.81 -7.14
CA ALA A 212 4.65 10.56 -8.35
C ALA A 212 3.51 9.53 -8.18
N THR A 213 3.60 8.59 -7.22
CA THR A 213 2.54 7.61 -6.92
C THR A 213 1.68 8.02 -5.72
N ALA A 214 2.00 9.16 -5.09
CA ALA A 214 1.26 9.69 -3.97
C ALA A 214 -0.07 10.31 -4.42
N GLN A 215 -1.14 9.96 -3.72
CA GLN A 215 -2.48 10.48 -3.94
C GLN A 215 -3.07 11.00 -2.62
N LEU A 216 -3.76 12.14 -2.70
CA LEU A 216 -4.46 12.73 -1.57
C LEU A 216 -5.88 12.16 -1.48
N PHE A 217 -6.16 11.43 -0.41
CA PHE A 217 -7.48 10.92 -0.06
C PHE A 217 -8.18 11.85 0.92
N ASN A 218 -9.50 12.01 0.76
CA ASN A 218 -10.35 12.82 1.63
C ASN A 218 -9.84 14.26 1.87
N GLY A 219 -8.97 14.77 0.98
CA GLY A 219 -8.35 16.09 1.08
C GLY A 219 -7.27 16.23 2.16
N THR A 220 -6.93 15.18 2.92
CA THR A 220 -6.00 15.27 4.06
C THR A 220 -4.98 14.14 4.15
N THR A 221 -5.32 12.94 3.69
CA THR A 221 -4.48 11.74 3.89
C THR A 221 -3.65 11.48 2.64
N LEU A 222 -2.33 11.61 2.75
CA LEU A 222 -1.43 11.24 1.66
C LEU A 222 -1.21 9.73 1.71
N ALA A 223 -1.56 9.03 0.65
CA ALA A 223 -1.38 7.59 0.52
C ALA A 223 -0.62 7.27 -0.77
N PHE A 224 0.12 6.17 -0.77
CA PHE A 224 1.01 5.76 -1.85
C PHE A 224 0.49 4.48 -2.46
N LEU A 225 0.39 4.44 -3.79
CA LEU A 225 0.04 3.22 -4.51
C LEU A 225 1.14 2.17 -4.30
N ILE A 226 0.79 1.02 -3.75
CA ILE A 226 1.74 -0.08 -3.50
C ILE A 226 1.63 -1.18 -4.55
N ASP A 227 0.42 -1.45 -5.04
CA ASP A 227 0.17 -2.47 -6.06
C ASP A 227 -1.22 -2.30 -6.70
N SER A 228 -1.44 -2.95 -7.84
CA SER A 228 -2.71 -2.95 -8.57
C SER A 228 -3.01 -4.32 -9.17
N PHE A 229 -4.23 -4.80 -9.02
CA PHE A 229 -4.68 -6.06 -9.63
C PHE A 229 -6.01 -5.88 -10.39
N SER A 230 -6.36 -6.82 -11.27
CA SER A 230 -7.60 -6.74 -12.06
C SER A 230 -8.45 -8.00 -11.89
N VAL A 231 -9.72 -7.81 -11.51
CA VAL A 231 -10.71 -8.89 -11.37
C VAL A 231 -12.01 -8.47 -12.02
N ASP A 232 -12.57 -9.36 -12.83
CA ASP A 232 -13.88 -9.22 -13.47
C ASP A 232 -14.12 -7.89 -14.20
N GLY A 233 -13.08 -7.29 -14.79
CA GLY A 233 -13.22 -6.03 -15.53
C GLY A 233 -13.16 -4.78 -14.65
N PHE A 234 -12.68 -4.89 -13.42
CA PHE A 234 -12.26 -3.76 -12.59
C PHE A 234 -10.76 -3.87 -12.32
N THR A 235 -10.09 -2.72 -12.26
CA THR A 235 -8.75 -2.58 -11.67
C THR A 235 -8.90 -2.09 -10.24
N TYR A 236 -8.24 -2.74 -9.31
CA TYR A 236 -8.20 -2.40 -7.89
C TYR A 236 -6.80 -1.94 -7.55
N ASP A 237 -6.69 -0.68 -7.17
CA ASP A 237 -5.45 -0.03 -6.77
C ASP A 237 -5.38 -0.03 -5.24
N VAL A 238 -4.31 -0.61 -4.70
CA VAL A 238 -4.08 -0.72 -3.25
C VAL A 238 -3.14 0.38 -2.82
N TYR A 239 -3.60 1.18 -1.87
CA TYR A 239 -2.86 2.31 -1.32
C TYR A 239 -2.50 2.06 0.14
N VAL A 240 -1.30 2.48 0.53
CA VAL A 240 -0.86 2.54 1.94
C VAL A 240 -0.70 3.99 2.38
N ALA A 241 -1.15 4.30 3.58
CA ALA A 241 -0.86 5.53 4.29
C ALA A 241 -0.21 5.18 5.64
N ALA A 242 0.48 6.16 6.24
CA ALA A 242 1.10 5.98 7.54
C ALA A 242 0.78 7.19 8.43
N LEU A 243 -0.13 7.00 9.39
CA LEU A 243 -0.46 8.02 10.38
C LEU A 243 0.70 8.19 11.34
N GLY A 244 1.19 9.42 11.49
CA GLY A 244 2.35 9.73 12.35
C GLY A 244 3.67 9.83 11.60
N LEU A 245 3.72 9.42 10.32
CA LEU A 245 4.82 9.75 9.43
C LEU A 245 4.56 11.08 8.72
N GLY A 246 5.62 11.85 8.49
CA GLY A 246 5.55 13.10 7.76
C GLY A 246 6.90 13.49 7.15
N PRO A 247 6.94 14.57 6.35
CA PRO A 247 8.19 15.12 5.87
C PRO A 247 9.05 15.55 7.06
N LEU A 248 10.28 15.06 7.07
CA LEU A 248 11.30 15.51 8.02
C LEU A 248 11.94 16.80 7.53
N SER A 249 12.57 17.53 8.46
CA SER A 249 13.35 18.70 8.09
C SER A 249 14.62 18.30 7.34
N GLU A 250 15.17 19.20 6.52
CA GLU A 250 16.40 18.98 5.76
C GLU A 250 17.56 18.51 6.67
N GLY A 251 17.75 19.16 7.83
CA GLY A 251 18.80 18.77 8.78
C GLY A 251 18.61 17.37 9.39
N ALA A 252 17.36 16.94 9.57
CA ALA A 252 17.07 15.58 10.05
C ALA A 252 17.30 14.54 8.93
N CYS A 253 16.92 14.86 7.69
CA CYS A 253 17.19 13.99 6.54
C CYS A 253 18.69 13.83 6.26
N ASP A 254 19.44 14.94 6.34
CA ASP A 254 20.89 14.94 6.18
C ASP A 254 21.57 14.11 7.27
N ALA A 255 21.13 14.25 8.52
CA ALA A 255 21.65 13.49 9.64
C ALA A 255 21.35 11.98 9.51
N ALA A 256 20.17 11.64 8.98
CA ALA A 256 19.79 10.26 8.70
C ALA A 256 20.46 9.67 7.46
N GLY A 257 21.02 10.49 6.56
CA GLY A 257 21.52 10.01 5.26
C GLY A 257 20.42 9.51 4.31
N ALA A 258 19.15 9.82 4.59
CA ALA A 258 17.98 9.33 3.85
C ALA A 258 17.69 10.11 2.54
N GLY A 259 18.47 11.16 2.26
CA GLY A 259 18.31 12.01 1.08
C GLY A 259 17.24 13.11 1.24
N ASP A 260 17.14 13.98 0.24
CA ASP A 260 16.25 15.15 0.28
C ASP A 260 14.76 14.77 0.39
N ASN A 261 14.00 15.54 1.18
CA ASN A 261 12.55 15.35 1.40
C ASN A 261 12.17 13.97 1.95
N CYS A 262 13.03 13.40 2.80
CA CYS A 262 12.76 12.12 3.45
C CYS A 262 11.48 12.17 4.33
N ILE A 263 10.82 11.01 4.43
CA ILE A 263 9.61 10.82 5.24
C ILE A 263 9.98 9.98 6.47
N GLY A 264 9.49 10.39 7.62
CA GLY A 264 9.82 9.72 8.87
C GLY A 264 9.21 10.41 10.09
N PHE A 265 9.82 10.19 11.24
CA PHE A 265 9.52 10.91 12.48
C PHE A 265 10.77 10.98 13.35
N THR A 266 10.71 11.86 14.35
CA THR A 266 11.76 11.99 15.37
C THR A 266 11.19 11.69 16.75
N THR A 267 11.97 11.08 17.63
CA THR A 267 11.55 10.74 18.99
C THR A 267 12.49 11.38 19.99
N ALA A 268 11.95 12.24 20.87
CA ALA A 268 12.75 12.83 21.94
C ALA A 268 13.31 11.75 22.90
N GLU A 269 14.46 12.02 23.48
CA GLU A 269 15.10 11.12 24.45
C GLU A 269 14.24 10.83 25.66
N GLY A 270 14.14 9.56 26.05
CA GLY A 270 13.32 9.09 27.16
C GLY A 270 11.82 9.01 26.85
N GLU A 271 11.42 9.25 25.60
CA GLU A 271 10.03 9.22 25.14
C GLU A 271 9.81 8.14 24.07
N SER A 272 8.54 7.92 23.74
CA SER A 272 8.15 7.04 22.63
C SER A 272 7.40 7.81 21.56
N SER A 273 7.56 7.41 20.30
CA SER A 273 6.73 7.88 19.20
C SER A 273 6.30 6.69 18.36
N SER A 274 5.17 6.81 17.69
CA SER A 274 4.65 5.73 16.86
C SER A 274 4.06 6.23 15.56
N PHE A 275 4.03 5.33 14.59
CA PHE A 275 3.19 5.48 13.41
C PHE A 275 2.31 4.25 13.25
N GLN A 276 1.19 4.43 12.57
CA GLN A 276 0.26 3.36 12.24
C GLN A 276 0.10 3.28 10.73
N LEU A 277 0.29 2.09 10.17
CA LEU A 277 -0.04 1.81 8.78
C LEU A 277 -1.56 1.79 8.61
N GLU A 278 -2.01 2.24 7.46
CA GLU A 278 -3.40 2.23 7.04
C GLU A 278 -3.48 1.89 5.56
N PHE A 279 -4.53 1.21 5.13
CA PHE A 279 -4.69 0.82 3.73
C PHE A 279 -6.08 1.12 3.20
N ALA A 280 -6.13 1.36 1.89
CA ALA A 280 -7.32 1.73 1.15
C ALA A 280 -7.29 1.07 -0.24
N ILE A 281 -8.46 0.74 -0.77
CA ILE A 281 -8.59 0.21 -2.14
C ILE A 281 -9.50 1.11 -2.96
N LEU A 282 -8.99 1.52 -4.12
CA LEU A 282 -9.76 2.22 -5.14
C LEU A 282 -10.04 1.29 -6.31
N ALA A 283 -11.29 1.15 -6.71
CA ALA A 283 -11.67 0.43 -7.92
C ALA A 283 -11.91 1.39 -9.09
N THR A 284 -11.43 0.99 -10.26
CA THR A 284 -11.73 1.64 -11.54
C THR A 284 -12.32 0.61 -12.49
N GLU A 285 -13.48 0.90 -13.06
CA GLU A 285 -14.09 0.02 -14.08
C GLU A 285 -13.25 0.05 -15.35
N ASN A 286 -12.77 -1.12 -15.78
CA ASN A 286 -12.08 -1.29 -17.05
C ASN A 286 -13.14 -1.35 -18.14
N ILE A 287 -13.63 -0.19 -18.57
CA ILE A 287 -14.60 -0.09 -19.66
C ILE A 287 -13.90 -0.60 -20.93
N PRO A 288 -14.22 -1.80 -21.45
CA PRO A 288 -13.65 -2.26 -22.70
C PRO A 288 -14.15 -1.29 -23.77
N GLU A 289 -13.27 -0.87 -24.69
CA GLU A 289 -13.63 0.07 -25.76
C GLU A 289 -15.02 -0.29 -26.30
N PRO A 290 -15.99 0.64 -26.25
CA PRO A 290 -17.37 0.27 -26.41
C PRO A 290 -17.52 -0.42 -27.76
N ALA A 291 -18.21 -1.56 -27.78
CA ALA A 291 -18.49 -2.31 -29.01
C ALA A 291 -19.15 -1.45 -30.11
N THR A 292 -19.58 -0.23 -29.78
CA THR A 292 -19.97 0.84 -30.70
C THR A 292 -18.85 1.26 -31.65
N LEU A 293 -17.56 1.26 -31.26
CA LEU A 293 -16.42 1.50 -32.15
C LEU A 293 -16.29 0.35 -33.16
N GLY A 294 -16.41 -0.89 -32.70
CA GLY A 294 -16.45 -2.07 -33.56
C GLY A 294 -17.66 -2.06 -34.51
N LEU A 295 -18.85 -1.71 -34.01
CA LEU A 295 -20.08 -1.55 -34.79
C LEU A 295 -19.98 -0.39 -35.78
N LEU A 296 -19.38 0.74 -35.40
CA LEU A 296 -19.16 1.88 -36.27
C LEU A 296 -18.19 1.49 -37.40
N ALA A 297 -17.07 0.85 -37.07
CA ALA A 297 -16.11 0.36 -38.05
C ALA A 297 -16.76 -0.68 -38.99
N ALA A 298 -17.52 -1.64 -38.46
CA ALA A 298 -18.25 -2.62 -39.25
C ALA A 298 -19.34 -1.98 -40.13
N SER A 299 -20.05 -0.97 -39.63
CA SER A 299 -21.08 -0.25 -40.38
C SER A 299 -20.47 0.53 -41.55
N LEU A 300 -19.30 1.15 -41.36
CA LEU A 300 -18.55 1.85 -42.41
C LEU A 300 -18.01 0.88 -43.46
N LEU A 301 -17.52 -0.29 -43.04
CA LEU A 301 -17.09 -1.37 -43.95
C LEU A 301 -18.25 -1.90 -44.80
N LEU A 302 -19.41 -2.15 -44.19
CA LEU A 302 -20.62 -2.57 -44.88
C LEU A 302 -21.13 -1.49 -45.85
N MET A 303 -21.14 -0.22 -45.45
CA MET A 303 -21.48 0.90 -46.35
C MET A 303 -20.51 1.02 -47.53
N GLY A 304 -19.21 0.80 -47.32
CA GLY A 304 -18.20 0.76 -48.37
C GLY A 304 -18.43 -0.38 -49.39
N LEU A 305 -18.79 -1.57 -48.91
CA LEU A 305 -19.10 -2.73 -49.76
C LEU A 305 -20.40 -2.54 -50.56
N VAL A 306 -21.43 -1.95 -49.96
CA VAL A 306 -22.69 -1.62 -50.65
C VAL A 306 -22.45 -0.58 -51.75
N ARG A 307 -21.61 0.44 -51.49
CA ARG A 307 -21.28 1.47 -52.49
C ARG A 307 -20.53 0.91 -53.70
N ARG A 308 -19.60 -0.04 -53.51
CA ARG A 308 -18.89 -0.70 -54.63
C ARG A 308 -19.82 -1.52 -55.53
N ARG A 309 -20.82 -2.19 -54.98
CA ARG A 309 -21.81 -2.95 -55.78
C ARG A 309 -22.68 -2.05 -56.66
N LYS A 310 -23.01 -0.84 -56.18
CA LYS A 310 -23.82 0.12 -56.95
C LYS A 310 -23.06 0.73 -58.14
N VAL A 311 -21.73 0.88 -58.04
CA VAL A 311 -20.89 1.43 -59.12
C VAL A 311 -20.58 0.37 -60.20
N ASN A 312 -20.37 -0.89 -59.84
CA ASN A 312 -20.10 -1.95 -60.82
C ASN A 312 -21.37 -2.47 -61.54
N GLY A 313 -22.57 -2.14 -61.03
CA GLY A 313 -23.84 -2.52 -61.66
C GLY A 313 -24.30 -1.58 -62.79
N SER A 314 -23.63 -0.44 -63.03
CA SER A 314 -23.99 0.50 -64.10
C SER A 314 -23.10 0.40 -65.35
N LEU A 315 -22.32 -0.68 -65.50
CA LEU A 315 -21.45 -0.93 -66.66
C LEU A 315 -21.95 -2.05 -67.59
N SER A 316 -23.19 -2.49 -67.42
CA SER A 316 -23.89 -3.33 -68.41
C SER A 316 -25.22 -2.67 -68.79
N ALA A 317 -25.13 -1.71 -69.71
CA ALA A 317 -26.22 -1.26 -70.57
C ALA A 317 -25.69 -1.24 -72.00
#